data_AF-A0A1W9HE98-F1
#
_entry.id   AF-A0A1W9HE98-F1
#
_cell.length_a   1.000
_cell.length_b   1.000
_cell.length_c   1.000
_cell.angle_alpha   90.00
_cell.angle_beta   90.00
_cell.angle_gamma   90.00
#
_symmetry.space_group_name_H-M   'P 1'
#
loop_
_entity.id
_entity.type
_entity.pdbx_description
1 polymer ?
#
loop_
_entity_poly.entity_id
_entity_poly.type
_entity_poly.pdbx_seq_one_letter_code
_entity_poly.pdbx_strand_id
1 'polypeptide(L)'
;MLSSGKGATVIASHIADQASHLVLTSSGRRYRLTVPTGASDTDPLTYMLPADTFWELRRAAMSAFHEHIHFGRLRPRPVSLDPGPSERWRLVQWLRLLDALPEGVSARELAVDLIANDARHYSAAEWDSSSERKRIARWHRHALAVRDGGYRRLLNGN
;
A
#
# COMPACT_ATOMS: atom_id res chain seq x y z
N MET A 1 -23.24 15.41 -10.61
CA MET A 1 -22.94 15.54 -9.18
C MET A 1 -23.38 14.27 -8.47
N LEU A 2 -22.52 13.25 -8.45
CA LEU A 2 -22.61 12.12 -7.53
C LEU A 2 -22.88 12.69 -6.14
N SER A 3 -24.12 12.55 -5.67
CA SER A 3 -24.53 13.00 -4.34
C SER A 3 -23.51 12.45 -3.37
N SER A 4 -22.78 13.35 -2.69
CA SER A 4 -21.83 13.00 -1.65
C SER A 4 -22.55 12.11 -0.65
N GLY A 5 -22.39 10.79 -0.80
CA GLY A 5 -22.70 9.83 0.24
C GLY A 5 -22.00 10.34 1.49
N LYS A 6 -22.78 10.66 2.52
CA LYS A 6 -22.36 11.39 3.72
C LYS A 6 -20.96 10.91 4.16
N GLY A 7 -19.95 11.73 3.92
CA GLY A 7 -18.57 11.49 4.35
C GLY A 7 -17.56 10.99 3.30
N ALA A 8 -17.88 10.92 2.01
CA ALA A 8 -16.88 10.69 0.95
C ALA A 8 -16.44 12.01 0.28
N THR A 9 -15.14 12.26 0.25
CA THR A 9 -14.53 13.47 -0.34
C THR A 9 -13.57 13.08 -1.46
N VAL A 10 -13.65 13.77 -2.60
CA VAL A 10 -12.64 13.63 -3.67
C VAL A 10 -11.36 14.32 -3.22
N ILE A 11 -10.26 13.58 -3.17
CA ILE A 11 -8.93 14.11 -2.78
C ILE A 11 -7.97 14.21 -3.97
N ALA A 12 -8.28 13.56 -5.08
CA ALA A 12 -7.60 13.76 -6.35
C ALA A 12 -8.52 13.38 -7.51
N SER A 13 -8.36 14.07 -8.63
CA SER A 13 -9.07 13.77 -9.88
C SER A 13 -8.14 13.99 -11.07
N HIS A 14 -8.24 13.14 -12.08
CA HIS A 14 -7.49 13.26 -13.32
C HIS A 14 -8.35 12.76 -14.49
N ILE A 15 -8.32 13.45 -15.63
CA ILE A 15 -9.06 13.04 -16.84
C ILE A 15 -8.05 12.50 -17.85
N ALA A 16 -8.27 11.27 -18.33
CA ALA A 16 -7.48 10.64 -19.37
C ALA A 16 -8.34 9.62 -20.13
N ASP A 17 -8.01 9.38 -21.41
CA ASP A 17 -8.59 8.29 -22.21
C ASP A 17 -10.13 8.19 -22.18
N GLN A 18 -10.81 9.33 -22.26
CA GLN A 18 -12.28 9.42 -22.14
C GLN A 18 -12.84 8.85 -20.83
N ALA A 19 -12.10 9.02 -19.74
CA ALA A 19 -12.55 8.69 -18.40
C ALA A 19 -12.03 9.70 -17.35
N SER A 20 -12.81 9.87 -16.30
CA SER A 20 -12.43 10.58 -15.08
C SER A 20 -11.92 9.56 -14.06
N HIS A 21 -10.65 9.66 -13.69
CA HIS A 21 -10.04 8.93 -12.59
C HIS A 21 -10.17 9.73 -11.30
N LEU A 22 -10.83 9.16 -10.31
CA LEU A 22 -11.11 9.81 -9.03
C LEU A 22 -10.47 9.02 -7.89
N VAL A 23 -9.89 9.75 -6.93
CA VAL A 23 -9.47 9.21 -5.65
C VAL A 23 -10.39 9.79 -4.58
N LEU A 24 -11.18 8.93 -3.96
CA LEU A 24 -12.07 9.28 -2.87
C LEU A 24 -11.45 8.89 -1.52
N THR A 25 -11.69 9.70 -0.50
CA THR A 25 -11.44 9.35 0.89
C THR A 25 -12.75 9.32 1.68
N SER A 26 -12.93 8.32 2.54
CA SER A 26 -14.05 8.24 3.49
C SER A 26 -13.68 7.37 4.68
N SER A 27 -13.86 7.87 5.90
CA SER A 27 -13.53 7.15 7.14
C SER A 27 -12.12 6.52 7.14
N GLY A 28 -11.12 7.25 6.64
CA GLY A 28 -9.73 6.78 6.51
C GLY A 28 -9.49 5.76 5.39
N ARG A 29 -10.51 5.42 4.59
CA ARG A 29 -10.37 4.57 3.40
C ARG A 29 -10.16 5.40 2.17
N ARG A 30 -9.30 4.89 1.30
CA ARG A 30 -9.09 5.44 -0.03
C ARG A 30 -9.70 4.49 -1.06
N TYR A 31 -10.52 5.05 -1.95
CA TYR A 31 -11.09 4.34 -3.08
C TYR A 31 -10.59 4.99 -4.37
N ARG A 32 -10.30 4.18 -5.39
CA ARG A 32 -9.96 4.65 -6.73
C ARG A 32 -11.08 4.22 -7.67
N LEU A 33 -11.66 5.18 -8.37
CA LEU A 33 -12.74 4.96 -9.32
C LEU A 33 -12.30 5.48 -10.69
N THR A 34 -12.73 4.79 -11.74
CA THR A 34 -12.68 5.28 -13.11
C THR A 34 -14.13 5.42 -13.57
N VAL A 35 -14.53 6.64 -13.92
CA VAL A 35 -15.87 6.96 -14.39
C VAL A 35 -15.77 7.30 -15.88
N PRO A 36 -16.40 6.54 -16.78
CA PRO A 36 -16.40 6.86 -18.20
C PRO A 36 -16.95 8.27 -18.49
N THR A 37 -16.38 8.95 -19.47
CA THR A 37 -16.92 10.23 -19.96
C THR A 37 -18.34 10.01 -20.51
N GLY A 38 -19.25 10.94 -20.22
CA GLY A 38 -20.64 10.88 -20.70
C GLY A 38 -21.60 10.08 -19.82
N ALA A 39 -21.15 9.52 -18.70
CA ALA A 39 -22.04 8.99 -17.68
C ALA A 39 -22.95 10.11 -17.14
N SER A 40 -24.27 9.90 -17.19
CA SER A 40 -25.25 10.82 -16.63
C SER A 40 -25.42 10.57 -15.13
N ASP A 41 -25.76 11.62 -14.37
CA ASP A 41 -26.14 11.49 -12.96
C ASP A 41 -27.44 10.69 -12.77
N THR A 42 -28.23 10.54 -13.84
CA THR A 42 -29.48 9.78 -13.84
C THR A 42 -29.26 8.30 -14.11
N ASP A 43 -28.08 7.90 -14.57
CA ASP A 43 -27.80 6.52 -14.91
C ASP A 43 -27.73 5.67 -13.63
N PRO A 44 -28.27 4.43 -13.65
CA PRO A 44 -28.11 3.55 -12.52
C PRO A 44 -26.63 3.26 -12.27
N LEU A 45 -26.23 3.29 -10.99
CA LEU A 45 -24.86 3.01 -10.62
C LEU A 45 -24.46 1.60 -11.07
N THR A 46 -23.49 1.53 -11.96
CA THR A 46 -23.00 0.28 -12.53
C THR A 46 -21.51 0.12 -12.20
N TYR A 47 -21.13 -1.06 -11.71
CA TYR A 47 -19.74 -1.41 -11.46
C TYR A 47 -19.19 -2.27 -12.60
N MET A 48 -18.09 -1.83 -13.21
CA MET A 48 -17.36 -2.61 -14.19
C MET A 48 -16.10 -3.19 -13.55
N LEU A 49 -15.96 -4.51 -13.55
CA LEU A 49 -14.79 -5.20 -13.02
C LEU A 49 -14.10 -5.98 -14.16
N PRO A 50 -12.78 -5.80 -14.36
CA PRO A 50 -12.02 -6.64 -15.26
C PRO A 50 -12.13 -8.13 -14.91
N ALA A 51 -12.28 -8.98 -15.92
CA ALA A 51 -12.19 -10.43 -15.80
C ALA A 51 -10.72 -10.86 -15.87
N ASP A 52 -9.99 -10.66 -14.77
CA ASP A 52 -8.56 -10.97 -14.65
C ASP A 52 -8.27 -11.88 -13.45
N THR A 53 -6.99 -12.19 -13.22
CA THR A 53 -6.53 -13.01 -12.09
C THR A 53 -6.85 -12.39 -10.71
N PHE A 54 -7.27 -11.13 -10.66
CA PHE A 54 -7.64 -10.41 -9.45
C PHE A 54 -9.15 -10.32 -9.25
N TRP A 55 -9.95 -11.12 -9.97
CA TRP A 55 -11.41 -11.11 -9.92
C TRP A 55 -11.97 -11.07 -8.48
N GLU A 56 -11.58 -12.00 -7.62
CA GLU A 56 -12.10 -12.06 -6.24
C GLU A 56 -11.71 -10.84 -5.41
N LEU A 57 -10.51 -10.33 -5.60
CA LEU A 57 -10.03 -9.13 -4.92
C LEU A 57 -10.86 -7.91 -5.33
N ARG A 58 -11.07 -7.75 -6.64
CA ARG A 58 -11.83 -6.64 -7.22
C ARG A 58 -13.30 -6.70 -6.81
N ARG A 59 -13.88 -7.90 -6.80
CA ARG A 59 -15.25 -8.16 -6.31
C ARG A 59 -15.39 -7.80 -4.84
N ALA A 60 -14.47 -8.24 -3.98
CA ALA A 60 -14.49 -7.90 -2.57
C ALA A 60 -14.31 -6.39 -2.31
N ALA A 61 -13.41 -5.74 -3.03
CA ALA A 61 -13.19 -4.30 -2.95
C ALA A 61 -14.44 -3.50 -3.40
N MET A 62 -15.08 -3.92 -4.49
CA MET A 62 -16.32 -3.34 -4.98
C MET A 62 -17.46 -3.50 -3.97
N SER A 63 -17.69 -4.70 -3.44
CA SER A 63 -18.72 -4.94 -2.43
C SER A 63 -18.49 -4.09 -1.17
N ALA A 64 -17.24 -3.99 -0.69
CA ALA A 64 -16.89 -3.17 0.46
C ALA A 64 -17.06 -1.66 0.18
N PHE A 65 -16.85 -1.21 -1.06
CA PHE A 65 -17.15 0.17 -1.47
C PHE A 65 -18.66 0.42 -1.48
N HIS A 66 -19.43 -0.47 -2.12
CA HIS A 66 -20.88 -0.34 -2.23
C HIS A 66 -21.54 -0.29 -0.85
N GLU A 67 -21.19 -1.23 0.04
CA GLU A 67 -21.72 -1.24 1.41
C GLU A 67 -21.31 0.00 2.21
N HIS A 68 -20.08 0.48 2.04
CA HIS A 68 -19.60 1.67 2.75
C HIS A 68 -20.32 2.94 2.31
N ILE A 69 -20.44 3.16 1.00
CA ILE A 69 -21.00 4.41 0.45
C ILE A 69 -22.52 4.44 0.51
N HIS A 70 -23.20 3.33 0.23
CA HIS A 70 -24.66 3.30 0.16
C HIS A 70 -25.33 2.95 1.48
N PHE A 71 -24.69 2.11 2.31
CA PHE A 71 -25.28 1.67 3.59
C PHE A 71 -24.53 2.21 4.81
N GLY A 72 -23.46 2.99 4.63
CA GLY A 72 -22.63 3.48 5.75
C GLY A 72 -21.89 2.36 6.48
N ARG A 73 -21.79 1.15 5.89
CA ARG A 73 -21.23 -0.04 6.53
C ARG A 73 -19.75 -0.20 6.22
N LEU A 74 -18.91 0.06 7.21
CA LEU A 74 -17.47 -0.11 7.11
C LEU A 74 -17.05 -1.59 7.38
N ARG A 75 -17.06 -2.45 6.36
CA ARG A 75 -16.52 -3.83 6.48
C ARG A 75 -15.02 -3.84 6.65
N PRO A 76 -14.38 -4.75 7.40
CA PRO A 76 -12.93 -4.93 7.36
C PRO A 76 -12.38 -5.01 5.93
N ARG A 77 -11.15 -4.53 5.71
CA ARG A 77 -10.51 -4.70 4.40
C ARG A 77 -10.29 -6.20 4.15
N PRO A 78 -10.41 -6.68 2.91
CA PRO A 78 -9.92 -8.00 2.55
C PRO A 78 -8.49 -8.18 3.07
N VAL A 79 -8.20 -9.30 3.72
CA VAL A 79 -6.85 -9.58 4.27
C VAL A 79 -5.79 -9.51 3.18
N SER A 80 -6.14 -9.88 1.96
CA SER A 80 -5.28 -9.72 0.79
C SER A 80 -4.87 -8.27 0.53
N LEU A 81 -5.70 -7.27 0.86
CA LEU A 81 -5.42 -5.84 0.67
C LEU A 81 -4.74 -5.16 1.86
N ASP A 82 -4.54 -5.85 2.98
CA ASP A 82 -3.95 -5.26 4.18
C ASP A 82 -2.79 -6.14 4.69
N PRO A 83 -1.53 -5.69 4.54
CA PRO A 83 -0.39 -6.40 5.08
C PRO A 83 -0.60 -6.68 6.57
N GLY A 84 -0.34 -7.92 7.00
CA GLY A 84 -0.42 -8.28 8.42
C GLY A 84 0.53 -7.42 9.28
N PRO A 85 0.32 -7.31 10.60
CA PRO A 85 1.10 -6.40 11.46
C PRO A 85 2.63 -6.53 11.31
N SER A 86 3.14 -7.76 11.26
CA SER A 86 4.57 -8.04 11.10
C SER A 86 5.10 -7.64 9.71
N GLU A 87 4.29 -7.81 8.68
CA GLU A 87 4.63 -7.40 7.31
C GLU A 87 4.62 -5.88 7.19
N ARG A 88 3.57 -5.23 7.71
CA ARG A 88 3.47 -3.77 7.75
C ARG A 88 4.64 -3.16 8.49
N TRP A 89 4.99 -3.69 9.66
CA TRP A 89 6.16 -3.25 10.42
C TRP A 89 7.45 -3.36 9.60
N ARG A 90 7.64 -4.48 8.90
CA ARG A 90 8.80 -4.72 8.04
C ARG A 90 8.86 -3.75 6.86
N LEU A 91 7.74 -3.51 6.18
CA LEU A 91 7.64 -2.54 5.09
C LEU A 91 8.00 -1.13 5.57
N VAL A 92 7.57 -0.74 6.77
CA VAL A 92 7.97 0.53 7.38
C VAL A 92 9.48 0.59 7.64
N GLN A 93 10.10 -0.49 8.13
CA GLN A 93 11.55 -0.51 8.31
C GLN A 93 12.31 -0.43 6.98
N TRP A 94 11.78 -1.04 5.92
CA TRP A 94 12.37 -0.93 4.58
C TRP A 94 12.27 0.48 4.02
N LEU A 95 11.18 1.21 4.28
CA LEU A 95 11.09 2.63 3.92
C LEU A 95 12.15 3.46 4.67
N ARG A 96 12.29 3.29 5.98
CA ARG A 96 13.33 3.97 6.77
C ARG A 96 14.74 3.66 6.28
N LEU A 97 15.00 2.40 5.92
CA LEU A 97 16.27 1.99 5.32
C LEU A 97 16.51 2.72 4.00
N LEU A 98 15.51 2.79 3.12
CA LEU A 98 15.61 3.49 1.83
C LEU A 98 15.86 4.99 2.00
N ASP A 99 15.21 5.62 2.98
CA ASP A 99 15.38 7.04 3.31
C ASP A 99 16.81 7.35 3.77
N ALA A 100 17.48 6.42 4.45
CA ALA A 100 18.85 6.56 4.94
C ALA A 100 19.94 6.28 3.89
N LEU A 101 19.60 5.68 2.73
CA LEU A 101 20.60 5.35 1.69
C LEU A 101 21.34 6.56 1.14
N PRO A 102 20.68 7.70 0.82
CA PRO A 102 21.37 8.89 0.32
C PRO A 102 22.36 9.49 1.33
N GLU A 103 22.15 9.23 2.63
CA GLU A 103 22.99 9.73 3.72
C GLU A 103 24.26 8.89 3.92
N GLY A 104 24.38 7.74 3.23
CA GLY A 104 25.57 6.88 3.32
C GLY A 104 25.72 6.17 4.67
N VAL A 105 24.63 6.05 5.44
CA VAL A 105 24.63 5.38 6.75
C VAL A 105 25.13 3.94 6.60
N SER A 106 26.05 3.53 7.47
CA SER A 106 26.65 2.20 7.37
C SER A 106 25.62 1.10 7.65
N ALA A 107 25.86 -0.09 7.10
CA ALA A 107 25.02 -1.26 7.37
C ALA A 107 24.92 -1.59 8.87
N ARG A 108 25.95 -1.22 9.64
CA ARG A 108 25.99 -1.45 11.09
C ARG A 108 25.09 -0.47 11.84
N GLU A 109 25.18 0.82 11.52
CA GLU A 109 24.29 1.85 12.09
C GLU A 109 22.83 1.53 11.77
N LEU A 110 22.52 1.17 10.51
CA LEU A 110 21.18 0.74 10.12
C LEU A 110 20.69 -0.49 10.91
N ALA A 111 21.58 -1.44 11.21
CA ALA A 111 21.21 -2.62 12.00
C ALA A 111 20.95 -2.26 13.48
N VAL A 112 21.72 -1.33 14.04
CA VAL A 112 21.50 -0.80 15.41
C VAL A 112 20.13 -0.15 15.50
N ASP A 113 19.80 0.71 14.55
CA ASP A 113 18.56 1.50 14.60
C ASP A 113 17.30 0.71 14.24
N LEU A 114 17.41 -0.23 13.29
CA LEU A 114 16.25 -0.89 12.69
C LEU A 114 16.04 -2.34 13.13
N ILE A 115 17.06 -3.00 13.70
CA ILE A 115 17.03 -4.44 14.01
C ILE A 115 17.30 -4.70 15.49
N ALA A 116 18.49 -4.35 15.96
CA ALA A 116 18.96 -4.69 17.31
C ALA A 116 20.00 -3.69 17.79
N ASN A 117 19.62 -2.86 18.76
CA ASN A 117 20.48 -1.83 19.36
C ASN A 117 21.81 -2.42 19.89
N ASP A 118 21.80 -3.66 20.37
CA ASP A 118 22.98 -4.34 20.93
C ASP A 118 24.12 -4.51 19.91
N ALA A 119 23.83 -4.48 18.60
CA ALA A 119 24.85 -4.52 17.56
C ALA A 119 25.85 -3.35 17.64
N ARG A 120 25.53 -2.29 18.38
CA ARG A 120 26.46 -1.18 18.67
C ARG A 120 27.67 -1.63 19.49
N HIS A 121 27.54 -2.72 20.24
CA HIS A 121 28.58 -3.23 21.14
C HIS A 121 29.46 -4.31 20.53
N TYR A 122 29.14 -4.81 19.34
CA TYR A 122 29.92 -5.86 18.69
C TYR A 122 31.34 -5.39 18.35
N SER A 123 32.32 -6.24 18.55
CA SER A 123 33.62 -6.13 17.88
C SER A 123 33.46 -6.25 16.36
N ALA A 124 34.52 -5.94 15.61
CA ALA A 124 34.52 -6.13 14.16
C ALA A 124 34.25 -7.60 13.76
N ALA A 125 34.89 -8.55 14.45
CA ALA A 125 34.71 -9.99 14.20
C ALA A 125 33.29 -10.48 14.53
N GLU A 126 32.71 -9.99 15.64
CA GLU A 126 31.32 -10.29 15.99
C GLU A 126 30.36 -9.71 14.94
N TRP A 127 30.57 -8.46 14.50
CA TRP A 127 29.77 -7.85 13.45
C TRP A 127 29.82 -8.64 12.13
N ASP A 128 31.02 -9.04 11.69
CA ASP A 128 31.19 -9.73 10.41
C ASP A 128 30.47 -11.08 10.35
N SER A 129 30.44 -11.79 11.49
CA SER A 129 29.76 -13.08 11.64
C SER A 129 28.29 -12.98 12.06
N SER A 130 27.83 -11.80 12.48
CA SER A 130 26.52 -11.54 13.07
C SER A 130 25.32 -11.90 12.18
N SER A 131 24.19 -12.19 12.82
CA SER A 131 22.92 -12.43 12.14
C SER A 131 22.33 -11.12 11.61
N GLU A 132 22.62 -10.03 12.30
CA GLU A 132 22.17 -8.65 12.11
C GLU A 132 22.73 -8.11 10.80
N ARG A 133 24.04 -8.27 10.54
CA ARG A 133 24.69 -7.93 9.26
C ARG A 133 24.05 -8.67 8.09
N LYS A 134 23.80 -9.97 8.23
CA LYS A 134 23.15 -10.78 7.18
C LYS A 134 21.70 -10.33 6.97
N ARG A 135 20.99 -9.99 8.05
CA ARG A 135 19.59 -9.55 8.01
C ARG A 135 19.45 -8.18 7.37
N ILE A 136 20.27 -7.20 7.72
CA ILE A 136 20.24 -5.87 7.11
C ILE A 136 20.60 -5.92 5.63
N ALA A 137 21.59 -6.76 5.24
CA ALA A 137 21.92 -6.98 3.84
C ALA A 137 20.75 -7.59 3.03
N ARG A 138 19.99 -8.52 3.63
CA ARG A 138 18.76 -9.03 3.02
C ARG A 138 17.69 -7.94 2.92
N TRP A 139 17.47 -7.17 3.98
CA TRP A 139 16.50 -6.08 3.99
C TRP A 139 16.81 -5.04 2.92
N HIS A 140 18.08 -4.65 2.77
CA HIS A 140 18.52 -3.74 1.73
C HIS A 140 18.12 -4.23 0.33
N ARG A 141 18.46 -5.49 -0.02
CA ARG A 141 18.07 -6.08 -1.31
C ARG A 141 16.56 -6.13 -1.51
N HIS A 142 15.81 -6.52 -0.48
CA HIS A 142 14.35 -6.59 -0.58
C HIS A 142 13.71 -5.21 -0.69
N ALA A 143 14.18 -4.22 0.07
CA ALA A 143 13.66 -2.86 0.04
C ALA A 143 13.82 -2.24 -1.35
N LEU A 144 15.00 -2.41 -1.97
CA LEU A 144 15.24 -2.01 -3.36
C LEU A 144 14.32 -2.74 -4.33
N ALA A 145 14.19 -4.07 -4.21
CA ALA A 145 13.29 -4.83 -5.09
C ALA A 145 11.82 -4.39 -4.97
N VAL A 146 11.35 -4.04 -3.77
CA VAL A 146 10.01 -3.47 -3.58
C VAL A 146 9.91 -2.08 -4.20
N ARG A 147 10.88 -1.18 -3.97
CA ARG A 147 10.91 0.17 -4.56
C ARG A 147 10.90 0.12 -6.08
N ASP A 148 11.72 -0.76 -6.66
CA ASP A 148 11.99 -0.84 -8.10
C ASP A 148 10.93 -1.65 -8.87
N GLY A 149 9.69 -1.66 -8.36
CA GLY A 149 8.51 -2.23 -9.04
C GLY A 149 7.81 -3.34 -8.27
N GLY A 150 8.46 -3.95 -7.27
CA GLY A 150 7.85 -5.00 -6.44
C GLY A 150 6.64 -4.52 -5.64
N TYR A 151 6.54 -3.21 -5.34
CA TYR A 151 5.40 -2.61 -4.66
C TYR A 151 4.06 -2.86 -5.37
N ARG A 152 4.06 -3.14 -6.68
CA ARG A 152 2.84 -3.47 -7.44
C ARG A 152 2.16 -4.72 -6.91
N ARG A 153 2.89 -5.67 -6.32
CA ARG A 153 2.32 -6.84 -5.66
C ARG A 153 1.46 -6.47 -4.46
N LEU A 154 1.87 -5.46 -3.68
CA LEU A 154 1.10 -4.94 -2.55
C LEU A 154 -0.24 -4.32 -3.01
N LEU A 155 -0.33 -3.84 -4.24
CA LEU A 155 -1.56 -3.29 -4.82
C LEU A 155 -2.53 -4.36 -5.33
N ASN A 156 -2.01 -5.56 -5.60
CA ASN A 156 -2.71 -6.64 -6.28
C ASN A 156 -3.21 -7.73 -5.33
N GLY A 157 -3.05 -7.53 -4.02
CA GLY A 157 -3.19 -8.59 -3.05
C GLY A 157 -2.00 -9.54 -3.12
N ASN A 158 -1.26 -9.62 -2.02
CA ASN A 158 0.09 -10.21 -1.94
C ASN A 158 0.28 -11.59 -2.61
#